data_AF-A0AAP6BLJ2-F1
#
_entry.id   AF-A0AAP6BLJ2-F1
#
_cell.length_a   1.000
_cell.length_b   1.000
_cell.length_c   1.000
_cell.angle_alpha   90.00
_cell.angle_beta   90.00
_cell.angle_gamma   90.00
#
_symmetry.space_group_name_H-M   'P 1'
#
loop_
_entity.id
_entity.type
_entity.pdbx_description
1 polymer ?
#
loop_
_entity_poly.entity_id
_entity_poly.type
_entity_poly.pdbx_seq_one_letter_code
_entity_poly.pdbx_strand_id
1 'polypeptide(L)'
;MRALPSAPLVELKLALMMLRRPDVFGRWRRGLRQRLPGTTRPLWDLISAYTGPAFLDPLSTDLATGLDAVRAAPITLVRAGVEQAWAGRRGPVPLWLRDLVHGDVPSRERLCLGLHDAFDAASWPQVAVGHEVEFARYALDAAKRGVAGALAALCPGSRLVDGCWDVDAPYARYVTAADRGLVPLPTFYWTGAALAGDNAAGGLSSRSGQTGPALRGAGLIDTVRNGRAVRHGLTALGKLLTRGAGQGDTFARKGAR
;
A
#
# COMPACT_ATOMS: atom_id res chain seq x y z
N MET A 1 -18.92 -2.37 14.51
CA MET A 1 -17.89 -2.06 13.49
C MET A 1 -16.79 -3.10 13.60
N ARG A 2 -16.60 -3.96 12.59
CA ARG A 2 -15.40 -4.80 12.51
C ARG A 2 -14.21 -3.88 12.27
N ALA A 3 -13.19 -3.93 13.12
CA ALA A 3 -11.92 -3.26 12.84
C ALA A 3 -11.45 -3.78 11.47
N LEU A 4 -11.18 -2.85 10.56
CA LEU A 4 -10.66 -3.24 9.27
C LEU A 4 -9.24 -3.76 9.48
N PRO A 5 -8.95 -4.97 8.98
CA PRO A 5 -7.62 -5.54 9.12
C PRO A 5 -6.63 -4.76 8.27
N SER A 6 -5.36 -4.91 8.61
CA SER A 6 -4.21 -4.17 8.07
C SER A 6 -3.97 -4.31 6.55
N ALA A 7 -4.86 -4.95 5.80
CA ALA A 7 -4.84 -5.10 4.34
C ALA A 7 -3.43 -5.42 3.80
N PRO A 8 -2.86 -6.59 4.16
CA PRO A 8 -1.43 -6.85 4.02
C PRO A 8 -0.89 -6.72 2.61
N LEU A 9 -1.61 -7.24 1.62
CA LEU A 9 -1.17 -7.16 0.23
C LEU A 9 -1.32 -5.76 -0.37
N VAL A 10 -2.29 -4.96 0.12
CA VAL A 10 -2.40 -3.54 -0.24
C VAL A 10 -1.17 -2.78 0.24
N GLU A 11 -0.86 -2.87 1.52
CA GLU A 11 0.29 -2.17 2.09
C GLU A 11 1.61 -2.65 1.50
N LEU A 12 1.75 -3.96 1.28
CA LEU A 12 2.93 -4.51 0.64
C LEU A 12 3.11 -3.95 -0.78
N LYS A 13 2.05 -3.92 -1.60
CA LYS A 13 2.12 -3.35 -2.95
C LYS A 13 2.54 -1.89 -2.90
N LEU A 14 1.96 -1.09 -1.99
CA LEU A 14 2.31 0.33 -1.83
C LEU A 14 3.75 0.52 -1.35
N ALA A 15 4.24 -0.34 -0.46
CA ALA A 15 5.64 -0.37 -0.06
C ALA A 15 6.58 -0.65 -1.24
N LEU A 16 6.26 -1.67 -2.05
CA LEU A 16 7.03 -2.03 -3.24
C LEU A 16 7.03 -0.90 -4.28
N MET A 17 5.91 -0.19 -4.46
CA MET A 17 5.84 1.00 -5.30
C MET A 17 6.75 2.11 -4.75
N MET A 18 6.72 2.38 -3.44
CA MET A 18 7.60 3.38 -2.81
C MET A 18 9.08 3.00 -2.86
N LEU A 19 9.43 1.72 -2.84
CA LEU A 19 10.81 1.30 -3.05
C LEU A 19 11.36 1.79 -4.40
N ARG A 20 10.50 1.92 -5.41
CA ARG A 20 10.89 2.41 -6.73
C ARG A 20 10.91 3.94 -6.84
N ARG A 21 10.36 4.68 -5.87
CA ARG A 21 10.42 6.15 -5.84
C ARG A 21 11.73 6.65 -5.26
N PRO A 22 12.56 7.40 -6.01
CA PRO A 22 13.90 7.81 -5.56
C PRO A 22 13.89 8.85 -4.43
N ASP A 23 12.80 9.60 -4.28
CA ASP A 23 12.70 10.85 -3.54
C ASP A 23 12.21 10.72 -2.09
N VAL A 24 11.74 9.54 -1.67
CA VAL A 24 11.11 9.35 -0.35
C VAL A 24 11.77 8.22 0.43
N PHE A 25 11.79 8.30 1.77
CA PHE A 25 12.19 7.23 2.70
C PHE A 25 13.56 6.55 2.46
N GLY A 26 14.60 7.30 2.10
CA GLY A 26 15.89 6.73 1.64
C GLY A 26 16.58 5.71 2.58
N ARG A 27 16.50 5.86 3.92
CA ARG A 27 17.05 4.87 4.86
C ARG A 27 16.26 3.57 4.86
N TRP A 28 14.94 3.67 5.02
CA TRP A 28 14.03 2.52 4.97
C TRP A 28 14.15 1.77 3.64
N ARG A 29 14.22 2.50 2.51
CA ARG A 29 14.38 1.87 1.18
C ARG A 29 15.66 1.06 1.07
N ARG A 30 16.80 1.59 1.53
CA ARG A 30 18.06 0.85 1.52
C ARG A 30 17.98 -0.40 2.40
N GLY A 31 17.45 -0.27 3.61
CA GLY A 31 17.30 -1.41 4.53
C GLY A 31 16.35 -2.49 4.01
N LEU A 32 15.20 -2.12 3.43
CA LEU A 32 14.28 -3.09 2.85
C LEU A 32 14.87 -3.76 1.59
N ARG A 33 15.51 -3.01 0.68
CA ARG A 33 16.19 -3.60 -0.49
C ARG A 33 17.28 -4.61 -0.12
N GLN A 34 17.98 -4.39 0.99
CA GLN A 34 19.00 -5.31 1.48
C GLN A 34 18.42 -6.62 2.04
N ARG A 35 17.17 -6.59 2.53
CA ARG A 35 16.48 -7.75 3.09
C ARG A 35 15.69 -8.55 2.05
N LEU A 36 15.29 -7.93 0.93
CA LEU A 36 14.47 -8.60 -0.08
C LEU A 36 15.25 -9.73 -0.78
N PRO A 37 14.77 -10.98 -0.70
CA PRO A 37 15.43 -12.11 -1.36
C PRO A 37 15.22 -12.10 -2.87
N GLY A 38 16.01 -12.93 -3.58
CA GLY A 38 15.96 -13.05 -5.04
C GLY A 38 14.63 -13.54 -5.60
N THR A 39 13.83 -14.24 -4.79
CA THR A 39 12.46 -14.68 -5.09
C THR A 39 11.49 -13.52 -5.35
N THR A 40 11.80 -12.30 -4.86
CA THR A 40 10.99 -11.10 -5.08
C THR A 40 11.20 -10.47 -6.46
N ARG A 41 12.20 -10.92 -7.23
CA ARG A 41 12.53 -10.37 -8.56
C ARG A 41 11.34 -10.27 -9.53
N PRO A 42 10.46 -11.29 -9.65
CA PRO A 42 9.30 -11.24 -10.55
C PRO A 42 8.35 -10.08 -10.25
N LEU A 43 8.27 -9.61 -9.00
CA LEU A 43 7.39 -8.49 -8.63
C LEU A 43 7.77 -7.20 -9.38
N TRP A 44 9.03 -7.02 -9.76
CA TRP A 44 9.50 -5.82 -10.46
C TRP A 44 9.11 -5.77 -11.94
N ASP A 45 8.72 -6.89 -12.52
CA ASP A 45 8.15 -6.91 -13.87
C ASP A 45 6.70 -6.41 -13.86
N LEU A 46 6.02 -6.48 -12.71
CA LEU A 46 4.61 -6.07 -12.54
C LEU A 46 4.46 -4.71 -11.87
N ILE A 47 5.30 -4.38 -10.89
CA ILE A 47 5.14 -3.21 -10.04
C ILE A 47 6.03 -2.06 -10.51
N SER A 48 5.41 -0.91 -10.72
CA SER A 48 6.07 0.34 -11.03
C SER A 48 6.14 1.28 -9.80
N ALA A 49 6.70 2.48 -9.95
CA ALA A 49 6.70 3.48 -8.87
C ALA A 49 5.30 4.07 -8.61
N TYR A 50 4.41 3.98 -9.62
CA TYR A 50 3.12 4.68 -9.63
C TYR A 50 1.94 3.78 -10.01
N THR A 51 2.21 2.55 -10.45
CA THR A 51 1.22 1.58 -10.90
C THR A 51 1.56 0.19 -10.40
N GLY A 52 0.52 -0.58 -10.08
CA GLY A 52 0.63 -2.02 -9.80
C GLY A 52 -0.71 -2.70 -10.12
N PRO A 53 -0.71 -3.92 -10.70
CA PRO A 53 -1.93 -4.65 -11.02
C PRO A 53 -2.85 -4.85 -9.81
N ALA A 54 -4.16 -4.79 -10.04
CA ALA A 54 -5.18 -4.94 -8.99
C ALA A 54 -5.23 -6.36 -8.40
N PHE A 55 -4.85 -7.39 -9.16
CA PHE A 55 -4.83 -8.77 -8.64
C PHE A 55 -3.71 -9.02 -7.62
N LEU A 56 -2.80 -8.06 -7.40
CA LEU A 56 -1.71 -8.19 -6.41
C LEU A 56 -2.07 -7.67 -5.03
N ASP A 57 -3.21 -6.99 -4.89
CA ASP A 57 -3.63 -6.36 -3.63
C ASP A 57 -5.11 -6.61 -3.33
N PRO A 58 -5.55 -7.89 -3.30
CA PRO A 58 -6.90 -8.19 -2.84
C PRO A 58 -7.08 -7.64 -1.41
N LEU A 59 -8.28 -7.11 -1.14
CA LEU A 59 -8.64 -6.70 0.20
C LEU A 59 -8.80 -7.95 1.07
N SER A 60 -7.82 -8.21 1.93
CA SER A 60 -7.78 -9.36 2.82
C SER A 60 -7.47 -8.97 4.25
N THR A 61 -7.79 -9.88 5.17
CA THR A 61 -7.57 -9.66 6.60
C THR A 61 -6.20 -10.03 7.11
N ASP A 62 -5.54 -10.90 6.36
CA ASP A 62 -4.27 -11.52 6.68
C ASP A 62 -3.58 -11.92 5.37
N LEU A 63 -2.31 -12.27 5.49
CA LEU A 63 -1.48 -12.61 4.34
C LEU A 63 -1.97 -13.87 3.65
N ALA A 64 -2.36 -14.91 4.40
CA ALA A 64 -2.74 -16.20 3.84
C ALA A 64 -3.99 -16.06 2.97
N THR A 65 -5.05 -15.45 3.50
CA THR A 65 -6.27 -15.11 2.75
C THR A 65 -5.98 -14.25 1.53
N GLY A 66 -5.05 -13.29 1.66
CA GLY A 66 -4.62 -12.45 0.55
C GLY A 66 -3.96 -13.25 -0.56
N LEU A 67 -2.99 -14.11 -0.22
CA LEU A 67 -2.28 -14.95 -1.18
C LEU A 67 -3.22 -15.95 -1.85
N ASP A 68 -4.19 -16.50 -1.12
CA ASP A 68 -5.21 -17.38 -1.68
C ASP A 68 -6.11 -16.63 -2.69
N ALA A 69 -6.45 -15.37 -2.42
CA ALA A 69 -7.15 -14.53 -3.39
C ALA A 69 -6.30 -14.23 -4.64
N VAL A 70 -4.98 -14.01 -4.50
CA VAL A 70 -4.06 -13.90 -5.64
C VAL A 70 -4.02 -15.19 -6.45
N ARG A 71 -3.97 -16.34 -5.77
CA ARG A 71 -4.03 -17.67 -6.42
C ARG A 71 -5.36 -17.91 -7.13
N ALA A 72 -6.46 -17.43 -6.57
CA ALA A 72 -7.80 -17.58 -7.13
C ALA A 72 -8.15 -16.49 -8.17
N ALA A 73 -7.25 -15.53 -8.41
CA ALA A 73 -7.52 -14.38 -9.26
C ALA A 73 -8.01 -14.82 -10.67
N PRO A 74 -9.16 -14.27 -11.14
CA PRO A 74 -9.67 -14.56 -12.47
C PRO A 74 -8.62 -14.26 -13.54
N ILE A 75 -8.47 -15.16 -14.52
CA ILE A 75 -7.45 -15.00 -15.56
C ILE A 75 -7.62 -13.71 -16.38
N THR A 76 -8.85 -13.23 -16.51
CA THR A 76 -9.18 -11.94 -17.15
C THR A 76 -8.58 -10.76 -16.39
N LEU A 77 -8.65 -10.76 -15.06
CA LEU A 77 -8.05 -9.74 -14.21
C LEU A 77 -6.52 -9.78 -14.25
N VAL A 78 -5.94 -10.99 -14.27
CA VAL A 78 -4.49 -11.18 -14.41
C VAL A 78 -4.00 -10.65 -15.75
N ARG A 79 -4.68 -10.99 -16.86
CA ARG A 79 -4.38 -10.48 -18.21
C ARG A 79 -4.40 -8.96 -18.27
N ALA A 80 -5.49 -8.33 -17.82
CA ALA A 80 -5.61 -6.88 -17.80
C ALA A 80 -4.52 -6.23 -16.94
N GLY A 81 -4.16 -6.84 -15.81
CA GLY A 81 -3.10 -6.36 -14.94
C GLY A 81 -1.70 -6.43 -15.59
N VAL A 82 -1.36 -7.55 -16.23
CA VAL A 82 -0.09 -7.71 -16.94
C VAL A 82 -0.01 -6.75 -18.13
N GLU A 83 -1.09 -6.63 -18.91
CA GLU A 83 -1.20 -5.66 -20.00
C GLU A 83 -0.97 -4.22 -19.51
N GLN A 84 -1.60 -3.83 -18.40
CA GLN A 84 -1.39 -2.52 -17.80
C GLN A 84 0.06 -2.32 -17.34
N ALA A 85 0.70 -3.33 -16.74
CA ALA A 85 2.08 -3.22 -16.26
C ALA A 85 3.11 -3.11 -17.40
N TRP A 86 2.76 -3.65 -18.58
CA TRP A 86 3.61 -3.71 -19.76
C TRP A 86 3.23 -2.71 -20.86
N ALA A 87 2.16 -1.94 -20.67
CA ALA A 87 1.78 -0.85 -21.55
C ALA A 87 2.95 0.14 -21.72
N GLY A 88 3.46 0.26 -22.95
CA GLY A 88 4.55 1.16 -23.28
C GLY A 88 5.97 0.68 -22.91
N ARG A 89 6.13 -0.54 -22.36
CA ARG A 89 7.46 -1.14 -22.20
C ARG A 89 8.01 -1.59 -23.55
N ARG A 90 9.32 -1.43 -23.75
CA ARG A 90 10.04 -1.95 -24.92
C ARG A 90 10.60 -3.34 -24.60
N GLY A 91 10.56 -4.24 -25.57
CA GLY A 91 11.13 -5.59 -25.48
C GLY A 91 10.07 -6.69 -25.28
N PRO A 92 10.48 -7.97 -25.38
CA PRO A 92 9.57 -9.09 -25.25
C PRO A 92 9.09 -9.25 -23.80
N VAL A 93 7.81 -9.64 -23.65
CA VAL A 93 7.25 -10.03 -22.35
C VAL A 93 7.96 -11.31 -21.86
N PRO A 94 8.50 -11.33 -20.62
CA PRO A 94 9.13 -12.50 -20.03
C PRO A 94 8.25 -13.74 -20.11
N LEU A 95 8.86 -14.91 -20.33
CA LEU A 95 8.13 -16.18 -20.47
C LEU A 95 7.22 -16.45 -19.27
N TRP A 96 7.71 -16.25 -18.04
CA TRP A 96 6.92 -16.46 -16.83
C TRP A 96 5.64 -15.59 -16.77
N LEU A 97 5.67 -14.38 -17.35
CA LEU A 97 4.47 -13.54 -17.45
C LEU A 97 3.52 -14.02 -18.53
N ARG A 98 4.05 -14.55 -19.65
CA ARG A 98 3.25 -15.19 -20.71
C ARG A 98 2.53 -16.42 -20.15
N ASP A 99 3.24 -17.23 -19.38
CA ASP A 99 2.69 -18.42 -18.72
C ASP A 99 1.64 -18.02 -17.67
N LEU A 100 1.92 -16.99 -16.87
CA LEU A 100 0.98 -16.44 -15.88
C LEU A 100 -0.34 -15.98 -16.54
N VAL A 101 -0.30 -15.27 -17.67
CA VAL A 101 -1.52 -14.84 -18.38
C VAL A 101 -2.26 -15.97 -19.09
N HIS A 102 -1.69 -17.17 -19.13
CA HIS A 102 -2.32 -18.41 -19.61
C HIS A 102 -2.80 -19.30 -18.46
N GLY A 103 -2.59 -18.90 -17.21
CA GLY A 103 -3.09 -19.61 -16.03
C GLY A 103 -2.13 -20.68 -15.52
N ASP A 104 -0.86 -20.63 -15.91
CA ASP A 104 0.17 -21.55 -15.45
C ASP A 104 0.32 -21.52 -13.91
N VAL A 105 0.15 -22.69 -13.28
CA VAL A 105 0.18 -22.85 -11.82
C VAL A 105 1.58 -22.56 -11.23
N PRO A 106 2.68 -23.11 -11.77
CA PRO A 106 4.04 -22.74 -11.34
C PRO A 106 4.32 -21.23 -11.36
N SER A 107 3.90 -20.52 -12.41
CA SER A 107 4.09 -19.07 -12.53
C SER A 107 3.28 -18.29 -11.48
N ARG A 108 2.09 -18.79 -11.14
CA ARG A 108 1.24 -18.25 -10.08
C ARG A 108 1.83 -18.49 -8.69
N GLU A 109 2.32 -19.70 -8.40
CA GLU A 109 3.00 -19.97 -7.12
C GLU A 109 4.31 -19.20 -6.99
N ARG A 110 5.06 -19.03 -8.08
CA ARG A 110 6.25 -18.16 -8.09
C ARG A 110 5.92 -16.73 -7.70
N LEU A 111 4.80 -16.19 -8.18
CA LEU A 111 4.32 -14.86 -7.80
C LEU A 111 3.95 -14.81 -6.31
N CYS A 112 3.18 -15.78 -5.82
CA CYS A 112 2.77 -15.85 -4.42
C CYS A 112 3.96 -15.98 -3.47
N LEU A 113 4.98 -16.78 -3.83
CA LEU A 113 6.24 -16.88 -3.09
C LEU A 113 6.95 -15.52 -3.03
N GLY A 114 7.05 -14.81 -4.15
CA GLY A 114 7.64 -13.47 -4.17
C GLY A 114 6.90 -12.48 -3.26
N LEU A 115 5.57 -12.52 -3.22
CA LEU A 115 4.75 -11.69 -2.32
C LEU A 115 4.96 -12.07 -0.85
N HIS A 116 4.97 -13.37 -0.54
CA HIS A 116 5.22 -13.88 0.81
C HIS A 116 6.59 -13.44 1.33
N ASP A 117 7.65 -13.65 0.56
CA ASP A 117 9.01 -13.29 0.96
C ASP A 117 9.20 -11.77 1.07
N ALA A 118 8.51 -11.00 0.23
CA ALA A 118 8.51 -9.54 0.35
C ALA A 118 7.78 -9.05 1.61
N PHE A 119 6.72 -9.75 2.01
CA PHE A 119 6.01 -9.50 3.26
C PHE A 119 6.87 -9.81 4.48
N ASP A 120 7.55 -10.96 4.50
CA ASP A 120 8.45 -11.34 5.60
C ASP A 120 9.64 -10.38 5.73
N ALA A 121 10.14 -9.88 4.60
CA ALA A 121 11.16 -8.84 4.59
C ALA A 121 10.62 -7.48 5.05
N ALA A 122 9.31 -7.22 4.96
CA ALA A 122 8.68 -6.02 5.48
C ALA A 122 8.45 -6.17 7.00
N SER A 123 8.68 -5.10 7.75
CA SER A 123 8.46 -5.09 9.21
C SER A 123 6.96 -4.99 9.51
N TRP A 124 6.20 -6.06 9.22
CA TRP A 124 4.75 -6.08 9.23
C TRP A 124 4.10 -5.86 10.59
N PRO A 125 4.60 -6.42 11.71
CA PRO A 125 3.99 -6.21 13.03
C PRO A 125 3.84 -4.73 13.38
N GLN A 126 4.81 -3.89 13.01
CA GLN A 126 4.76 -2.44 13.24
C GLN A 126 3.69 -1.75 12.39
N VAL A 127 3.46 -2.22 11.17
CA VAL A 127 2.43 -1.70 10.27
C VAL A 127 1.05 -2.05 10.81
N ALA A 128 0.85 -3.29 11.27
CA ALA A 128 -0.41 -3.75 11.85
C ALA A 128 -0.82 -2.93 13.08
N VAL A 129 0.11 -2.66 14.01
CA VAL A 129 -0.14 -1.79 15.17
C VAL A 129 -0.53 -0.37 14.74
N GLY A 130 0.13 0.16 13.70
CA GLY A 130 -0.23 1.46 13.13
C GLY A 130 -1.68 1.51 12.64
N HIS A 131 -2.11 0.47 11.91
CA HIS A 131 -3.50 0.35 11.43
C HIS A 131 -4.53 0.37 12.56
N GLU A 132 -4.28 -0.36 13.64
CA GLU A 132 -5.20 -0.41 14.79
C GLU A 132 -5.34 0.97 15.45
N VAL A 133 -4.22 1.67 15.67
CA VAL A 133 -4.21 3.02 16.26
C VAL A 133 -4.96 4.00 15.37
N GLU A 134 -4.71 3.96 14.06
CA GLU A 134 -5.33 4.87 13.11
C GLU A 134 -6.83 4.60 12.94
N PHE A 135 -7.23 3.33 12.95
CA PHE A 135 -8.64 2.95 12.96
C PHE A 135 -9.33 3.44 14.23
N ALA A 136 -8.71 3.29 15.40
CA ALA A 136 -9.27 3.79 16.67
C ALA A 136 -9.41 5.33 16.64
N ARG A 137 -8.44 6.05 16.09
CA ARG A 137 -8.50 7.50 15.88
C ARG A 137 -9.68 7.89 15.00
N TYR A 138 -9.84 7.23 13.85
CA TYR A 138 -10.96 7.47 12.94
C TYR A 138 -12.32 7.18 13.61
N ALA A 139 -12.45 6.05 14.31
CA ALA A 139 -13.70 5.69 14.99
C ALA A 139 -14.08 6.72 16.05
N LEU A 140 -13.11 7.22 16.82
CA LEU A 140 -13.32 8.28 17.81
C LEU A 140 -13.74 9.60 17.16
N ASP A 141 -13.10 9.97 16.06
CA ASP A 141 -13.41 11.20 15.33
C ASP A 141 -14.81 11.14 14.70
N ALA A 142 -15.20 9.99 14.17
CA ALA A 142 -16.54 9.76 13.64
C ALA A 142 -17.60 9.84 14.74
N ALA A 143 -17.33 9.28 15.92
CA ALA A 143 -18.24 9.36 17.06
C ALA A 143 -18.41 10.81 17.57
N LYS A 144 -17.34 11.62 17.55
CA LYS A 144 -17.37 13.00 18.06
C LYS A 144 -17.91 14.03 17.07
N ARG A 145 -17.59 13.89 15.79
CA ARG A 145 -17.81 14.92 14.75
C ARG A 145 -18.69 14.44 13.59
N GLY A 146 -19.22 13.22 13.69
CA GLY A 146 -19.92 12.56 12.60
C GLY A 146 -18.97 12.09 11.49
N VAL A 147 -19.51 11.30 10.56
CA VAL A 147 -18.74 10.71 9.45
C VAL A 147 -18.12 11.78 8.55
N ALA A 148 -18.86 12.85 8.23
CA ALA A 148 -18.32 13.95 7.41
C ALA A 148 -17.09 14.61 8.06
N GLY A 149 -17.15 14.88 9.36
CA GLY A 149 -16.03 15.47 10.10
C GLY A 149 -14.83 14.52 10.23
N ALA A 150 -15.07 13.20 10.31
CA ALA A 150 -14.01 12.20 10.32
C ALA A 150 -13.31 12.06 8.96
N LEU A 151 -14.08 12.05 7.87
CA LEU A 151 -13.54 11.99 6.51
C LEU A 151 -12.72 13.25 6.18
N ALA A 152 -13.20 14.43 6.58
CA ALA A 152 -12.44 15.68 6.43
C ALA A 152 -11.15 15.70 7.28
N ALA A 153 -11.14 15.04 8.45
CA ALA A 153 -9.94 14.89 9.26
C ALA A 153 -8.93 13.89 8.64
N LEU A 154 -9.44 12.80 8.05
CA LEU A 154 -8.63 11.77 7.37
C LEU A 154 -8.00 12.32 6.08
N CYS A 155 -8.78 13.06 5.30
CA CYS A 155 -8.33 13.71 4.07
C CYS A 155 -8.69 15.20 4.11
N PRO A 156 -7.77 16.06 4.60
CA PRO A 156 -7.99 17.49 4.66
C PRO A 156 -8.33 18.08 3.29
N GLY A 157 -9.43 18.85 3.22
CA GLY A 157 -9.95 19.44 1.99
C GLY A 157 -11.06 18.62 1.33
N SER A 158 -11.22 17.35 1.69
CA SER A 158 -12.32 16.51 1.20
C SER A 158 -13.68 16.92 1.75
N ARG A 159 -14.75 16.58 1.03
CA ARG A 159 -16.12 16.98 1.35
C ARG A 159 -17.08 15.82 1.16
N LEU A 160 -18.00 15.64 2.09
CA LEU A 160 -19.13 14.71 1.92
C LEU A 160 -20.36 15.54 1.54
N VAL A 161 -20.83 15.40 0.29
CA VAL A 161 -21.97 16.15 -0.26
C VAL A 161 -22.94 15.16 -0.88
N ASP A 162 -24.20 15.16 -0.43
CA ASP A 162 -25.26 14.29 -0.94
C ASP A 162 -24.88 12.79 -1.02
N GLY A 163 -24.15 12.30 -0.02
CA GLY A 163 -23.66 10.91 0.04
C GLY A 163 -22.45 10.61 -0.84
N CYS A 164 -21.92 11.60 -1.56
CA CYS A 164 -20.69 11.51 -2.34
C CYS A 164 -19.51 12.09 -1.56
N TRP A 165 -18.43 11.31 -1.40
CA TRP A 165 -17.18 11.80 -0.81
C TRP A 165 -16.23 12.29 -1.90
N ASP A 166 -16.10 13.61 -2.01
CA ASP A 166 -15.23 14.30 -2.95
C ASP A 166 -13.85 14.53 -2.33
N VAL A 167 -12.81 14.17 -3.07
CA VAL A 167 -11.41 14.22 -2.63
C VAL A 167 -10.56 14.79 -3.76
N ASP A 168 -9.82 15.86 -3.48
CA ASP A 168 -8.87 16.44 -4.41
C ASP A 168 -7.84 15.41 -4.87
N ALA A 169 -7.82 15.15 -6.18
CA ALA A 169 -6.92 14.20 -6.81
C ALA A 169 -6.31 14.79 -8.10
N PRO A 170 -5.11 14.35 -8.49
CA PRO A 170 -4.44 14.80 -9.72
C PRO A 170 -5.09 14.23 -11.00
N TYR A 171 -6.17 13.46 -10.88
CA TYR A 171 -6.96 12.90 -11.96
C TYR A 171 -8.42 12.78 -11.53
N ALA A 172 -9.35 12.92 -12.47
CA ALA A 172 -10.77 12.66 -12.23
C ALA A 172 -11.02 11.15 -12.16
N ARG A 173 -11.63 10.68 -11.08
CA ARG A 173 -12.06 9.29 -10.94
C ARG A 173 -13.29 9.20 -10.05
N TYR A 174 -14.28 8.46 -10.53
CA TYR A 174 -15.50 8.16 -9.78
C TYR A 174 -15.49 6.67 -9.41
N VAL A 175 -15.78 6.39 -8.14
CA VAL A 175 -15.94 5.02 -7.63
C VAL A 175 -17.31 4.95 -6.96
N THR A 176 -18.17 4.09 -7.47
CA THR A 176 -19.50 3.88 -6.91
C THR A 176 -19.44 2.86 -5.78
N ALA A 177 -19.92 3.25 -4.59
CA ALA A 177 -19.96 2.35 -3.45
C ALA A 177 -21.03 1.23 -3.58
N ALA A 178 -21.89 1.26 -4.60
CA ALA A 178 -22.92 0.25 -4.90
C ALA A 178 -23.69 -0.24 -3.65
N ASP A 179 -24.09 0.69 -2.78
CA ASP A 179 -24.76 0.48 -1.49
C ASP A 179 -23.97 -0.28 -0.41
N ARG A 180 -22.68 -0.51 -0.63
CA ARG A 180 -21.79 -1.25 0.30
C ARG A 180 -21.03 -0.35 1.27
N GLY A 181 -21.20 0.96 1.15
CA GLY A 181 -20.48 1.95 1.94
C GLY A 181 -19.00 2.09 1.54
N LEU A 182 -18.29 2.93 2.30
CA LEU A 182 -16.87 3.21 2.10
C LEU A 182 -16.04 2.56 3.21
N VAL A 183 -14.88 2.03 2.82
CA VAL A 183 -13.92 1.39 3.70
C VAL A 183 -12.65 2.23 3.70
N PRO A 184 -12.43 3.10 4.71
CA PRO A 184 -11.18 3.84 4.81
C PRO A 184 -10.05 2.88 5.20
N LEU A 185 -9.03 2.82 4.34
CA LEU A 185 -7.80 2.06 4.60
C LEU A 185 -6.67 3.07 4.82
N PRO A 186 -6.25 3.34 6.07
CA PRO A 186 -5.04 4.11 6.29
C PRO A 186 -3.86 3.36 5.68
N THR A 187 -2.91 4.07 5.07
CA THR A 187 -1.74 3.43 4.46
C THR A 187 -0.45 4.06 4.98
N PHE A 188 0.48 3.24 5.47
CA PHE A 188 1.67 3.72 6.18
C PHE A 188 2.89 3.86 5.26
N TYR A 189 2.92 3.11 4.16
CA TYR A 189 3.98 3.26 3.17
C TYR A 189 3.65 4.28 2.09
N TRP A 190 2.38 4.66 1.93
CA TRP A 190 1.96 5.45 0.79
C TRP A 190 2.10 6.96 0.98
N THR A 191 2.50 7.65 -0.09
CA THR A 191 2.80 9.09 -0.08
C THR A 191 2.19 9.82 -1.28
N GLY A 192 1.28 9.14 -1.99
CA GLY A 192 0.54 9.66 -3.13
C GLY A 192 -0.90 9.99 -2.75
N ALA A 193 -1.71 10.35 -3.74
CA ALA A 193 -3.08 10.84 -3.50
C ALA A 193 -3.92 9.74 -2.84
N ALA A 194 -5.06 10.13 -2.26
CA ALA A 194 -6.02 9.15 -1.76
C ALA A 194 -6.32 8.12 -2.85
N LEU A 195 -6.18 6.84 -2.51
CA LEU A 195 -6.44 5.75 -3.43
C LEU A 195 -7.87 5.27 -3.21
N ALA A 196 -8.61 5.13 -4.31
CA ALA A 196 -9.95 4.58 -4.32
C ALA A 196 -10.01 3.33 -5.20
N GLY A 197 -10.69 2.30 -4.73
CA GLY A 197 -10.86 1.02 -5.40
C GLY A 197 -12.27 0.50 -5.15
N ASP A 198 -12.76 -0.33 -6.07
CA ASP A 198 -14.02 -1.03 -5.88
C ASP A 198 -13.77 -2.32 -5.07
N ASN A 199 -14.46 -2.45 -3.95
CA ASN A 199 -14.39 -3.61 -3.06
C ASN A 199 -14.86 -4.91 -3.75
N ALA A 200 -15.66 -4.83 -4.82
CA ALA A 200 -16.17 -5.98 -5.57
C ALA A 200 -15.19 -6.49 -6.64
N ALA A 201 -14.37 -5.61 -7.21
CA ALA A 201 -13.47 -5.92 -8.31
C ALA A 201 -12.11 -6.49 -7.84
N GLY A 202 -11.91 -6.67 -6.54
CA GLY A 202 -10.79 -7.43 -5.97
C GLY A 202 -9.44 -6.72 -5.96
N GLY A 203 -9.38 -5.38 -6.00
CA GLY A 203 -8.12 -4.66 -5.75
C GLY A 203 -8.18 -3.15 -5.95
N LEU A 204 -7.24 -2.42 -5.35
CA LEU A 204 -7.06 -0.99 -5.61
C LEU A 204 -6.30 -0.85 -6.93
N SER A 205 -6.99 -0.42 -7.99
CA SER A 205 -6.30 0.06 -9.18
C SER A 205 -5.61 1.38 -8.82
N SER A 206 -4.32 1.34 -8.46
CA SER A 206 -3.55 2.53 -8.12
C SER A 206 -3.00 3.17 -9.39
N ARG A 207 -3.72 4.16 -9.92
CA ARG A 207 -3.07 5.29 -10.61
C ARG A 207 -2.81 6.33 -9.53
N SER A 208 -1.62 6.90 -9.52
CA SER A 208 -1.23 7.85 -8.49
C SER A 208 -0.55 9.07 -9.08
N GLY A 209 -0.89 10.24 -8.54
CA GLY A 209 -0.04 11.43 -8.64
C GLY A 209 0.53 11.79 -7.26
N GLN A 210 1.53 12.66 -7.27
CA GLN A 210 2.34 13.04 -6.10
C GLN A 210 1.53 13.82 -5.05
N THR A 211 1.68 13.55 -3.74
CA THR A 211 1.02 14.36 -2.70
C THR A 211 1.67 14.29 -1.31
N GLY A 212 2.35 15.38 -0.91
CA GLY A 212 2.75 15.62 0.47
C GLY A 212 1.63 15.76 1.54
N PRO A 213 0.35 16.04 1.22
CA PRO A 213 -0.71 16.18 2.23
C PRO A 213 -1.03 14.93 3.08
N ALA A 214 -1.04 13.72 2.51
CA ALA A 214 -1.44 12.50 3.22
C ALA A 214 -0.47 12.15 4.38
N LEU A 215 0.84 12.24 4.14
CA LEU A 215 1.85 12.00 5.17
C LEU A 215 1.85 13.04 6.29
N ARG A 216 1.37 14.26 6.00
CA ARG A 216 1.16 15.30 7.02
C ARG A 216 -0.06 14.98 7.88
N GLY A 217 -1.15 14.49 7.28
CA GLY A 217 -2.37 14.07 7.99
C GLY A 217 -2.16 12.84 8.89
N ALA A 218 -1.28 11.91 8.48
CA ALA A 218 -0.85 10.77 9.30
C ALA A 218 0.22 11.13 10.35
N GLY A 219 0.68 12.40 10.37
CA GLY A 219 1.72 12.85 11.30
C GLY A 219 3.06 12.13 11.10
N LEU A 220 3.35 11.61 9.90
CA LEU A 220 4.59 10.88 9.58
C LEU A 220 5.68 11.80 9.02
N ILE A 221 5.29 12.89 8.38
CA ILE A 221 6.20 13.96 7.97
C ILE A 221 5.75 15.33 8.47
N ASP A 222 6.72 16.16 8.79
CA ASP A 222 6.55 17.61 8.82
C ASP A 222 6.92 18.19 7.45
N THR A 223 6.48 19.42 7.20
CA THR A 223 6.85 20.15 5.98
C THR A 223 7.21 21.56 6.35
N VAL A 224 8.44 21.96 6.04
CA VAL A 224 8.93 23.33 6.21
C VAL A 224 9.12 23.94 4.83
N ARG A 225 8.43 25.05 4.57
CA ARG A 225 8.58 25.83 3.33
C ARG A 225 9.57 26.95 3.57
N ASN A 226 10.60 27.05 2.73
CA ASN A 226 11.58 28.13 2.76
C ASN A 226 11.67 28.77 1.37
N GLY A 227 10.95 29.87 1.15
CA GLY A 227 10.80 30.48 -0.17
C GLY A 227 10.12 29.55 -1.19
N ARG A 228 10.77 29.31 -2.34
CA ARG A 228 10.30 28.36 -3.37
C ARG A 228 10.63 26.90 -3.06
N ALA A 229 11.45 26.62 -2.04
CA ALA A 229 11.82 25.27 -1.67
C ALA A 229 10.88 24.70 -0.60
N VAL A 230 10.48 23.44 -0.79
CA VAL A 230 9.70 22.67 0.19
C VAL A 230 10.59 21.54 0.70
N ARG A 231 10.82 21.50 2.02
CA ARG A 231 11.58 20.44 2.68
C ARG A 231 10.63 19.61 3.54
N HIS A 232 10.63 18.30 3.33
CA HIS A 232 9.89 17.33 4.15
C HIS A 232 10.85 16.69 5.15
N GLY A 233 10.50 16.68 6.43
CA GLY A 233 11.22 15.98 7.50
C GLY A 233 10.34 14.87 8.09
N LEU A 234 10.96 13.79 8.57
CA LEU A 234 10.21 12.76 9.30
C LEU A 234 9.87 13.26 10.71
N THR A 235 8.63 13.09 11.13
CA THR A 235 8.23 13.32 12.54
C THR A 235 8.85 12.27 13.47
N ALA A 236 8.64 12.37 14.78
CA ALA A 236 9.04 11.33 15.73
C ALA A 236 8.45 9.95 15.38
N LEU A 237 7.18 9.90 14.95
CA LEU A 237 6.50 8.69 14.51
C LEU A 237 7.10 8.15 13.20
N GLY A 238 7.33 9.03 12.21
CA GLY A 238 8.01 8.66 10.96
C GLY A 238 9.44 8.15 11.20
N LYS A 239 10.16 8.72 12.18
CA LYS A 239 11.48 8.25 12.61
C LYS A 239 11.39 6.90 13.31
N LEU A 240 10.36 6.63 14.10
CA LEU A 240 10.17 5.37 14.82
C LEU A 240 9.88 4.21 13.86
N LEU A 241 8.97 4.40 12.91
CA LEU A 241 8.66 3.42 11.87
C LEU A 241 9.86 3.14 10.94
N THR A 242 10.68 4.17 10.67
CA THR A 242 11.89 4.01 9.84
C THR A 242 13.11 3.47 10.61
N ARG A 243 13.14 3.56 11.95
CA ARG A 243 14.17 2.98 12.82
C ARG A 243 13.92 1.50 13.10
N GLY A 244 12.66 1.08 13.29
CA GLY A 244 12.31 -0.34 13.50
C GLY A 244 12.63 -1.25 12.31
N ALA A 245 12.75 -0.69 11.10
CA ALA A 245 13.13 -1.41 9.88
C ALA A 245 14.65 -1.67 9.73
N GLY A 246 15.46 -1.27 10.72
CA GLY A 246 16.93 -1.38 10.68
C GLY A 246 17.58 -2.01 11.92
N GLN A 247 16.80 -2.64 12.79
CA GLN A 247 17.33 -3.28 14.01
C GLN A 247 16.78 -4.71 14.12
N GLY A 248 17.37 -5.61 13.33
CA GLY A 248 17.31 -7.05 13.60
C GLY A 248 18.42 -7.41 14.60
N ASP A 249 17.98 -8.05 15.68
CA ASP A 249 18.73 -8.77 16.73
C ASP A 249 19.92 -8.12 17.47
N THR A 250 19.67 -7.84 18.75
CA THR A 250 20.60 -8.25 19.82
C THR A 250 19.84 -8.42 21.14
N PHE A 251 19.19 -9.56 21.34
CA PHE A 251 18.92 -10.09 22.67
C PHE A 251 19.59 -11.46 22.82
N ALA A 252 20.93 -11.42 22.95
CA ALA A 252 21.69 -12.55 23.44
C ALA A 252 21.64 -12.57 24.98
N ARG A 253 20.98 -13.62 25.50
CA ARG A 253 21.15 -14.31 26.79
C ARG A 253 21.85 -13.53 27.92
N LYS A 254 21.10 -13.26 28.99
CA LYS A 254 21.62 -13.13 30.35
C LYS A 254 21.10 -14.28 31.22
N GLY A 255 22.01 -15.04 31.80
CA GLY A 255 21.79 -15.71 33.09
C GLY A 255 21.49 -17.22 33.06
N ALA A 256 22.54 -18.04 33.04
CA ALA A 256 22.59 -19.27 33.85
C ALA A 256 24.07 -19.49 34.22
N ARG A 257 24.39 -19.18 35.47
CA ARG A 257 25.47 -19.82 36.24
C ARG A 257 24.80 -20.51 37.40
#